data_AF-A0A5D3WMN4-F1
#
_entry.id   AF-A0A5D3WMN4-F1
#
_cell.length_a   1.000
_cell.length_b   1.000
_cell.length_c   1.000
_cell.angle_alpha   90.00
_cell.angle_beta   90.00
_cell.angle_gamma   90.00
#
_symmetry.space_group_name_H-M   'P 1'
#
loop_
_entity.id
_entity.type
_entity.pdbx_description
1 polymer ?
#
loop_
_entity_poly.entity_id
_entity_poly.type
_entity_poly.pdbx_seq_one_letter_code
_entity_poly.pdbx_strand_id
1 'polypeptide(L)'
;MAVPEDTTWEALCRRCGRCCFEKRIEEDGTVVETDQACRYLDVASRRCKVYHKRFEVEEECIRLDPQTVRDAFWLPRDCGYVAWLDAQTGYQPAQKPVSKKRQKTAKRRGTARKRSGR
;
A
#
# COMPACT_ATOMS: atom_id res chain seq x y z
N MET A 1 17.70 -19.50 -2.62
CA MET A 1 16.88 -18.66 -3.51
C MET A 1 17.67 -17.41 -3.83
N ALA A 2 18.39 -17.39 -4.95
CA ALA A 2 19.23 -16.27 -5.36
C ALA A 2 18.44 -15.38 -6.32
N VAL A 3 18.48 -14.07 -6.10
CA VAL A 3 17.96 -13.07 -7.05
C VAL A 3 18.92 -13.08 -8.25
N PRO A 4 18.44 -13.10 -9.51
CA PRO A 4 19.32 -13.10 -10.68
C PRO A 4 20.31 -11.92 -10.62
N GLU A 5 21.57 -12.19 -10.95
CA GLU A 5 22.72 -11.28 -10.78
C GLU A 5 22.51 -9.91 -11.44
N ASP A 6 21.75 -9.86 -12.54
CA ASP A 6 21.40 -8.65 -13.28
C ASP A 6 20.30 -7.77 -12.64
N THR A 7 19.54 -8.31 -11.68
CA THR A 7 18.47 -7.58 -10.99
C THR A 7 18.74 -7.54 -9.50
N THR A 8 19.27 -6.42 -9.00
CA THR A 8 19.38 -6.21 -7.55
C THR A 8 17.99 -6.30 -6.91
N TRP A 9 17.88 -6.89 -5.73
CA TRP A 9 16.61 -6.98 -5.00
C TRP A 9 15.90 -5.62 -4.88
N GLU A 10 16.66 -4.55 -4.61
CA GLU A 10 16.18 -3.17 -4.58
C GLU A 10 15.58 -2.68 -5.91
N ALA A 11 16.01 -3.22 -7.06
CA ALA A 11 15.49 -2.88 -8.38
C ALA A 11 14.06 -3.40 -8.60
N LEU A 12 13.64 -4.42 -7.83
CA LEU A 12 12.25 -4.90 -7.85
C LEU A 12 11.28 -3.89 -7.21
N CYS A 13 11.78 -2.96 -6.40
CA CYS A 13 10.93 -1.97 -5.76
C CYS A 13 10.36 -0.98 -6.77
N ARG A 14 9.03 -0.98 -6.91
CA ARG A 14 8.30 -0.05 -7.78
C ARG A 14 8.22 1.38 -7.24
N ARG A 15 8.83 1.67 -6.08
CA ARG A 15 8.79 2.98 -5.40
C ARG A 15 7.38 3.54 -5.27
N CYS A 16 6.41 2.67 -4.93
CA CYS A 16 4.99 3.01 -4.85
C CYS A 16 4.58 3.68 -3.52
N GLY A 17 5.48 3.72 -2.53
CA GLY A 17 5.26 4.38 -1.24
C GLY A 17 4.32 3.66 -0.27
N ARG A 18 3.71 2.53 -0.65
CA ARG A 18 2.72 1.82 0.19
C ARG A 18 3.31 1.27 1.49
N CYS A 19 4.56 0.82 1.46
CA CYS A 19 5.28 0.41 2.67
C CYS A 19 5.66 1.58 3.59
N CYS A 20 5.55 2.83 3.12
CA CYS A 20 5.88 4.01 3.91
C CYS A 20 4.69 4.55 4.72
N PHE A 21 3.49 4.00 4.56
CA PHE A 21 2.35 4.33 5.41
C PHE A 21 2.29 3.39 6.61
N GLU A 22 1.87 3.93 7.75
CA GLU A 22 1.65 3.14 8.96
C GLU A 22 0.64 2.02 8.70
N LYS A 23 0.89 0.89 9.35
CA LYS A 23 0.08 -0.32 9.28
C LYS A 23 -0.46 -0.60 10.68
N ARG A 24 -1.79 -0.63 10.81
CA ARG A 24 -2.47 -1.00 12.05
C ARG A 24 -3.02 -2.41 11.92
N ILE A 25 -2.88 -3.19 12.99
CA ILE A 25 -3.51 -4.51 13.11
C ILE A 25 -4.83 -4.32 13.85
N GLU A 26 -5.92 -4.76 13.24
CA GLU A 26 -7.26 -4.79 13.84
C GLU A 26 -7.44 -6.04 14.71
N GLU A 27 -8.51 -6.09 15.50
CA GLU A 27 -8.80 -7.19 16.44
C GLU A 27 -8.91 -8.57 15.76
N ASP A 28 -9.28 -8.61 14.48
CA ASP A 28 -9.42 -9.85 13.69
C ASP A 28 -8.12 -10.27 12.98
N GLY A 29 -7.00 -9.58 13.28
CA GLY A 29 -5.70 -9.78 12.65
C GLY A 29 -5.59 -9.19 11.24
N THR A 30 -6.56 -8.38 10.79
CA THR A 30 -6.44 -7.66 9.52
C THR A 30 -5.48 -6.50 9.66
N VAL A 31 -4.52 -6.39 8.72
CA VAL A 31 -3.67 -5.20 8.63
C VAL A 31 -4.33 -4.17 7.72
N VAL A 32 -4.57 -2.98 8.26
CA VAL A 32 -5.09 -1.82 7.54
C VAL A 32 -4.00 -0.77 7.37
N GLU A 33 -3.94 -0.20 6.17
CA GLU A 33 -3.09 0.96 5.88
C GLU A 33 -3.81 2.23 6.35
N THR A 34 -3.10 3.07 7.11
CA THR A 34 -3.63 4.36 7.57
C THR A 34 -3.16 5.51 6.66
N ASP A 35 -3.77 6.69 6.80
CA ASP A 35 -3.35 7.90 6.08
C ASP A 35 -2.07 8.53 6.66
N GLN A 36 -1.46 7.93 7.70
CA GLN A 36 -0.22 8.40 8.30
C GLN A 36 0.98 7.93 7.47
N ALA A 37 1.62 8.87 6.81
CA ALA A 37 2.84 8.63 6.03
C ALA A 37 4.10 8.83 6.90
N CYS A 38 5.13 8.03 6.62
CA CYS A 38 6.49 8.28 7.10
C CYS A 38 6.92 9.71 6.77
N ARG A 39 7.63 10.35 7.71
CA ARG A 39 8.16 11.73 7.58
C ARG A 39 9.00 11.97 6.33
N TYR A 40 9.58 10.93 5.73
CA TYR A 40 10.42 11.02 4.53
C TYR A 40 9.68 10.67 3.23
N LEU A 41 8.40 10.31 3.30
CA LEU A 41 7.58 10.06 2.12
C LEU A 41 7.11 11.40 1.54
N ASP A 42 7.34 11.58 0.24
CA ASP A 42 6.68 12.63 -0.52
C ASP A 42 5.28 12.15 -0.92
N VAL A 43 4.24 12.61 -0.23
CA VAL A 43 2.86 12.12 -0.45
C VAL A 43 2.33 12.49 -1.85
N ALA A 44 2.78 13.63 -2.40
CA ALA A 44 2.38 14.08 -3.74
C ALA A 44 2.93 13.17 -4.85
N SER A 45 4.23 12.83 -4.81
CA SER A 45 4.86 11.96 -5.81
C SER A 45 4.84 10.47 -5.42
N ARG A 46 4.43 10.14 -4.20
CA ARG A 46 4.45 8.80 -3.57
C ARG A 46 5.84 8.16 -3.52
N ARG A 47 6.90 8.97 -3.47
CA ARG A 47 8.30 8.50 -3.47
C ARG A 47 8.99 8.84 -2.16
N CYS A 48 9.77 7.89 -1.65
CA CYS A 48 10.63 8.13 -0.49
C CYS A 48 11.81 9.03 -0.88
N LYS A 49 12.00 10.14 -0.17
CA LYS A 49 13.07 11.13 -0.44
C LYS A 49 14.47 10.60 -0.10
N VAL A 50 14.54 9.60 0.76
CA VAL A 50 15.77 9.04 1.34
C VAL A 50 15.91 7.55 1.09
N TYR A 51 15.31 7.03 -0.01
CA TYR A 51 15.21 5.60 -0.28
C TYR A 51 16.53 4.83 -0.12
N HIS A 52 17.64 5.39 -0.63
CA HIS A 52 18.98 4.79 -0.60
C HIS A 52 19.56 4.61 0.82
N LYS A 53 19.13 5.44 1.78
CA LYS A 53 19.60 5.45 3.17
C LYS A 53 18.47 5.28 4.17
N ARG A 54 17.33 4.74 3.73
CA ARG A 54 16.09 4.69 4.52
C ARG A 54 16.26 3.95 5.85
N PHE A 55 17.12 2.94 5.89
CA PHE A 55 17.41 2.16 7.10
C PHE A 55 18.37 2.86 8.06
N GLU A 56 19.08 3.89 7.60
CA GLU A 56 19.99 4.68 8.43
C GLU A 56 19.27 5.87 9.07
N VAL A 57 18.27 6.41 8.36
CA VAL A 57 17.51 7.60 8.79
C VAL A 57 16.19 7.27 9.48
N GLU A 58 15.68 6.05 9.29
CA GLU A 58 14.42 5.57 9.86
C GLU A 58 14.57 4.11 10.31
N GLU A 59 14.58 3.88 11.62
CA GLU A 59 14.71 2.56 12.21
C GLU A 59 13.45 1.71 12.03
N GLU A 60 12.29 2.35 11.90
CA GLU A 60 11.01 1.66 11.66
C GLU A 60 10.83 1.22 10.20
N CYS A 61 11.78 1.56 9.31
CA CYS A 61 11.69 1.19 7.91
C CYS A 61 11.86 -0.32 7.73
N ILE A 62 10.78 -1.01 7.35
CA ILE A 62 10.81 -2.45 7.14
C ILE A 62 11.77 -2.87 6.02
N ARG A 63 12.63 -3.85 6.32
CA ARG A 63 13.50 -4.49 5.33
C ARG A 63 12.74 -5.63 4.67
N LEU A 64 12.23 -5.37 3.47
CA LEU A 64 11.45 -6.35 2.70
C LEU A 64 12.37 -7.38 2.06
N ASP A 65 12.94 -8.32 2.79
CA ASP A 65 13.65 -9.47 2.21
C ASP A 65 12.66 -10.59 1.75
N PRO A 66 13.10 -11.61 0.98
CA PRO A 66 12.21 -12.67 0.49
C PRO A 66 11.47 -13.44 1.59
N GLN A 67 12.03 -13.54 2.81
CA GLN A 67 11.34 -14.18 3.94
C GLN A 67 10.32 -13.22 4.53
N THR A 68 10.72 -11.98 4.82
CA THR A 68 9.81 -10.93 5.31
C THR A 68 8.63 -10.70 4.35
N VAL A 69 8.84 -10.77 3.03
CA VAL A 69 7.76 -10.61 2.05
C VAL A 69 6.73 -11.76 2.10
N ARG A 70 7.15 -12.97 2.49
CA ARG A 70 6.21 -14.10 2.69
C ARG A 70 5.34 -13.88 3.91
N ASP A 71 5.92 -13.35 4.98
CA ASP A 71 5.22 -13.00 6.22
C ASP A 71 4.41 -11.70 6.09
N ALA A 72 4.73 -10.83 5.13
CA ALA A 72 4.03 -9.57 4.90
C ALA A 72 2.73 -9.75 4.09
N PHE A 73 1.73 -10.42 4.69
CA PHE A 73 0.41 -10.65 4.10
C PHE A 73 -0.36 -9.37 3.73
N TRP A 74 0.05 -8.21 4.28
CA TRP A 74 -0.51 -6.90 4.00
C TRP A 74 0.01 -6.25 2.71
N LEU A 75 1.07 -6.78 2.10
CA LEU A 75 1.59 -6.24 0.85
C LEU A 75 0.65 -6.59 -0.32
N PRO A 76 0.36 -5.64 -1.22
CA PRO A 76 -0.44 -5.87 -2.41
C PRO A 76 0.24 -6.85 -3.39
N ARG A 77 -0.54 -7.60 -4.18
CA ARG A 77 -0.03 -8.47 -5.26
C ARG A 77 0.77 -7.68 -6.30
N ASP A 78 0.41 -6.40 -6.48
CA ASP A 78 1.10 -5.47 -7.37
C ASP A 78 2.43 -4.95 -6.80
N CYS A 79 2.79 -5.26 -5.55
CA CYS A 79 4.11 -4.94 -5.02
C CYS A 79 5.17 -5.68 -5.85
N GLY A 80 6.21 -4.99 -6.31
CA GLY A 80 7.22 -5.62 -7.16
C GLY A 80 7.93 -6.82 -6.51
N TYR A 81 8.13 -6.80 -5.19
CA TYR A 81 8.66 -7.93 -4.45
C TYR A 81 7.70 -9.12 -4.41
N VAL A 82 6.41 -8.86 -4.18
CA VAL A 82 5.37 -9.91 -4.17
C VAL A 82 5.19 -10.49 -5.57
N ALA A 83 5.14 -9.64 -6.59
CA ALA A 83 5.01 -10.07 -7.98
C ALA A 83 6.21 -10.93 -8.43
N TRP A 84 7.42 -10.57 -8.01
CA TRP A 84 8.60 -11.41 -8.25
C TRP A 84 8.48 -12.75 -7.52
N LEU A 85 8.06 -12.74 -6.26
CA LEU A 85 7.90 -13.96 -5.47
C LEU A 85 6.79 -14.87 -6.05
N ASP A 86 5.68 -14.29 -6.50
CA ASP A 86 4.61 -14.99 -7.19
C ASP A 86 5.12 -15.67 -8.46
N ALA A 87 5.87 -14.95 -9.30
CA ALA A 87 6.48 -15.51 -10.50
C ALA A 87 7.43 -16.69 -10.23
N GLN A 88 8.06 -16.72 -9.04
CA GLN A 88 9.03 -17.75 -8.67
C GLN A 88 8.41 -18.95 -7.96
N THR A 89 7.40 -18.74 -7.10
CA THR A 89 6.87 -19.79 -6.22
C THR A 89 5.35 -19.94 -6.25
N GLY A 90 4.63 -19.13 -7.03
CA GLY A 90 3.17 -19.05 -7.00
C GLY A 90 2.62 -18.47 -5.70
N TYR A 91 3.41 -17.66 -4.98
CA TYR A 91 2.97 -17.06 -3.72
C TYR A 91 1.86 -16.03 -3.95
N GLN A 92 0.70 -16.27 -3.33
CA GLN A 92 -0.45 -15.40 -3.34
C GLN A 92 -0.74 -14.92 -1.91
N PRO A 93 -0.44 -13.66 -1.55
CA PRO A 93 -0.74 -13.16 -0.21
C PRO A 93 -2.25 -13.21 0.03
N ALA A 94 -2.65 -13.70 1.21
CA ALA A 94 -4.03 -13.73 1.66
C ALA A 94 -4.49 -12.31 2.04
N GLN A 95 -4.67 -11.44 1.03
CA GLN A 95 -5.16 -10.09 1.25
C GLN A 95 -6.63 -10.16 1.61
N LYS A 96 -6.94 -9.91 2.88
CA LYS A 96 -8.32 -9.65 3.27
C LYS A 96 -8.78 -8.38 2.54
N PRO A 97 -9.96 -8.37 1.92
CA PRO A 97 -10.44 -7.22 1.17
C PRO A 97 -10.56 -6.02 2.11
N VAL A 98 -9.75 -4.98 1.85
CA VAL A 98 -9.94 -3.66 2.47
C VAL A 98 -11.34 -3.22 2.07
N SER A 99 -12.27 -3.27 3.01
CA SER A 99 -13.65 -2.86 2.82
C SER A 99 -13.66 -1.38 2.45
N LYS A 100 -13.69 -1.10 1.15
CA LYS A 100 -13.86 0.25 0.61
C LYS A 100 -15.19 0.78 1.12
N LYS A 101 -15.20 1.54 2.22
CA LYS A 101 -16.37 2.33 2.61
C LYS A 101 -16.69 3.28 1.46
N ARG A 102 -17.66 2.91 0.62
CA ARG A 102 -18.24 3.74 -0.45
C ARG A 102 -18.64 5.07 0.17
N GLN A 103 -17.95 6.15 -0.19
CA GLN A 103 -18.41 7.50 0.08
C GLN A 103 -19.72 7.68 -0.69
N LYS A 104 -20.84 7.64 0.04
CA LYS A 104 -22.18 7.82 -0.51
C LYS A 104 -22.35 9.30 -0.84
N THR A 105 -22.16 9.67 -2.10
CA THR A 105 -22.43 11.03 -2.61
C THR A 105 -23.88 11.40 -2.33
N ALA A 106 -24.09 12.37 -1.44
CA ALA A 106 -25.39 12.93 -1.11
C ALA A 106 -25.91 13.77 -2.29
N LYS A 107 -26.65 13.14 -3.20
CA LYS A 107 -27.40 13.82 -4.27
C LYS A 107 -28.61 14.52 -3.65
N ARG A 108 -28.45 15.79 -3.23
CA ARG A 108 -29.56 16.67 -2.86
C ARG A 108 -30.41 16.95 -4.11
N ARG A 109 -31.56 16.29 -4.23
CA ARG A 109 -32.62 16.65 -5.19
C ARG A 109 -33.30 17.92 -4.70
N GLY A 110 -33.03 19.05 -5.36
CA GLY A 110 -33.83 20.26 -5.20
C GLY A 110 -35.21 20.05 -5.83
N THR A 111 -36.26 20.11 -5.02
CA THR A 111 -37.65 20.05 -5.45
C THR A 111 -38.04 21.37 -6.12
N ALA A 112 -38.41 21.28 -7.41
CA ALA A 112 -38.99 22.38 -8.16
C ALA A 112 -40.39 22.71 -7.61
N ARG A 113 -40.56 23.92 -7.06
CA ARG A 113 -41.84 24.45 -6.60
C ARG A 113 -42.49 25.22 -7.76
N LYS A 114 -43.27 24.54 -8.61
CA LYS A 114 -44.22 25.23 -9.51
C LYS A 114 -45.38 25.75 -8.65
N ARG A 115 -45.52 27.07 -8.56
CA ARG A 115 -46.72 27.73 -8.02
C ARG A 115 -47.42 28.41 -9.20
N SER A 116 -48.49 27.78 -9.67
CA SER A 116 -49.44 28.32 -10.64
C SER A 116 -50.66 28.88 -9.89
N GLY A 117 -50.97 30.15 -10.13
CA GLY A 117 -52.23 30.85 -9.82
C GLY A 117 -52.26 32.03 -10.79
N ARG A 118 -53.14 32.05 -11.78
CA ARG A 118 -54.59 32.31 -11.75
C ARG A 118 -54.90 33.72 -11.26
#